data_AF-A0A9W7ALL7-F1
#
_entry.id   AF-A0A9W7ALL7-F1
#
_cell.length_a   1.000
_cell.length_b   1.000
_cell.length_c   1.000
_cell.angle_alpha   90.00
_cell.angle_beta   90.00
_cell.angle_gamma   90.00
#
_symmetry.space_group_name_H-M   'P 1'
#
loop_
_entity.id
_entity.type
_entity.pdbx_description
1 polymer ?
#
loop_
_entity_poly.entity_id
_entity_poly.type
_entity_poly.pdbx_seq_one_letter_code
_entity_poly.pdbx_strand_id
1 'polypeptide(L)'
;MIHSSTRRPDTHDIPTFDDSKPPTFRRYQRVTKKALGEMQCPVGETLFIFITKNPYSWAISMAERRSKQKPMKSHVKEFAAEKWYERSTGDSWKTSMDMRKAKLKAGLDTQYLPGVKHFIHVKYEDFVKKGEKSLVDLMGRFDIPMNPSYQGVFTTVRGEKVGKAADGMKRYMDHLGSPFRKYQYYLNEEWLGLYDVDLMDAITGKLDTKLEKRLGYHAPPDGFYETHKRTVLIRELTKGRGIFGTIKQFVFSWTWWIISRLTMIMVVVAPLMLWLAHSAEAKDVVDRGDGVTVDAEEDRKKEIDGLNKRKANMQMPFMNLKGREAPLAEGWFEAVDFETGQPYYFHRVTRDVTWTRPVVSAAAHKKDDDVKVPADEYDEVAFNDALHQVASEKAQDRLPLNASKQERERLTREISGKLRQRYIKRAMDQQRQQEEVQRMQSTRNFNDRVMEDDDRRRQEAIEAERRREEEVRMRNEWEMVQRDRMRGENVISFGEMRRVEEERARQAAELQRMQLEGERRYELEGLGLRRGLEGEIERSEQFDNNAYARAQAEMLM
;
A
#
# COMPACT_ATOMS: atom_id res chain seq x y z
N MET A 1 -48.34 10.95 17.98
CA MET A 1 -47.84 10.53 19.31
C MET A 1 -47.18 9.18 19.16
N ILE A 2 -45.85 9.10 19.28
CA ILE A 2 -45.10 7.83 19.26
C ILE A 2 -44.21 7.85 20.50
N HIS A 3 -44.49 6.95 21.45
CA HIS A 3 -43.71 6.79 22.68
C HIS A 3 -42.33 6.19 22.38
N SER A 4 -41.27 6.89 22.77
CA SER A 4 -39.92 6.37 22.85
C SER A 4 -39.74 5.61 24.17
N SER A 5 -39.74 4.28 24.12
CA SER A 5 -39.29 3.44 25.23
C SER A 5 -37.85 2.98 24.97
N THR A 6 -36.91 3.56 25.72
CA THR A 6 -35.48 3.24 25.72
C THR A 6 -35.13 2.26 26.86
N ARG A 7 -35.86 1.13 26.95
CA ARG A 7 -35.40 -0.02 27.76
C ARG A 7 -34.98 -1.17 26.85
N ARG A 8 -33.75 -1.65 27.05
CA ARG A 8 -33.32 -2.96 26.55
C ARG A 8 -34.13 -4.02 27.31
N PRO A 9 -34.79 -4.97 26.63
CA PRO A 9 -35.40 -6.09 27.34
C PRO A 9 -34.30 -7.00 27.88
N ASP A 10 -34.48 -7.40 29.13
CA ASP A 10 -33.69 -8.45 29.78
C ASP A 10 -33.84 -9.76 29.01
N THR A 11 -32.80 -10.60 29.11
CA THR A 11 -32.53 -11.74 28.20
C THR A 11 -33.43 -12.97 28.38
N HIS A 12 -34.60 -12.81 29.00
CA HIS A 12 -35.51 -13.93 29.29
C HIS A 12 -36.90 -13.85 28.63
N ASP A 13 -37.25 -12.74 27.98
CA ASP A 13 -38.51 -12.66 27.24
C ASP A 13 -38.28 -13.07 25.77
N ILE A 14 -38.59 -14.33 25.47
CA ILE A 14 -38.74 -14.82 24.10
C ILE A 14 -39.93 -14.04 23.50
N PRO A 15 -39.74 -13.19 22.47
CA PRO A 15 -40.87 -12.52 21.86
C PRO A 15 -41.78 -13.57 21.24
N THR A 16 -43.07 -13.53 21.57
CA THR A 16 -44.11 -14.31 20.87
C THR A 16 -44.03 -14.01 19.38
N PHE A 17 -43.93 -15.06 18.57
CA PHE A 17 -43.90 -14.97 17.11
C PHE A 17 -45.15 -14.22 16.63
N ASP A 18 -44.94 -13.11 15.95
CA ASP A 18 -45.98 -12.46 15.16
C ASP A 18 -46.01 -13.17 13.80
N ASP A 19 -46.88 -14.17 13.67
CA ASP A 19 -47.03 -15.01 12.46
C ASP A 19 -47.39 -14.19 11.20
N SER A 20 -47.75 -12.91 11.35
CA SER A 20 -48.01 -12.00 10.23
C SER A 20 -46.74 -11.46 9.56
N LYS A 21 -45.56 -11.61 10.18
CA LYS A 21 -44.30 -11.14 9.61
C LYS A 21 -43.51 -12.32 9.03
N PRO A 22 -43.00 -12.21 7.79
CA PRO A 22 -42.18 -13.25 7.21
C PRO A 22 -40.97 -13.51 8.13
N PRO A 23 -40.57 -14.77 8.33
CA PRO A 23 -39.47 -15.12 9.20
C PRO A 23 -38.22 -14.43 8.69
N THR A 24 -37.72 -13.45 9.45
CA THR A 24 -36.42 -12.84 9.18
C THR A 24 -35.36 -13.70 9.84
N PHE A 25 -34.33 -14.09 9.08
CA PHE A 25 -33.18 -14.77 9.65
C PHE A 25 -32.61 -13.93 10.79
N ARG A 26 -32.41 -14.55 11.96
CA ARG A 26 -31.73 -13.86 13.06
C ARG A 26 -30.31 -13.51 12.59
N ARG A 27 -29.79 -12.36 13.01
CA ARG A 27 -28.45 -11.83 12.67
C ARG A 27 -27.28 -12.83 12.88
N TYR A 28 -27.50 -13.90 13.63
CA TYR A 28 -26.52 -14.91 13.98
C TYR A 28 -26.81 -16.31 13.42
N GLN A 29 -27.96 -16.54 12.79
CA GLN A 29 -28.23 -17.83 12.17
C GLN A 29 -27.38 -17.98 10.91
N ARG A 30 -26.68 -19.11 10.80
CA ARG A 30 -26.01 -19.48 9.55
C ARG A 30 -27.07 -19.90 8.55
N VAL A 31 -26.95 -19.43 7.31
CA VAL A 31 -27.74 -19.96 6.20
C VAL A 31 -27.22 -21.37 5.93
N THR A 32 -27.97 -22.37 6.38
CA THR A 32 -27.68 -23.79 6.18
C THR A 32 -28.72 -24.37 5.23
N LYS A 33 -28.46 -25.57 4.68
CA LYS A 33 -29.45 -26.30 3.88
C LYS A 33 -30.79 -26.46 4.63
N LYS A 34 -30.73 -26.71 5.95
CA LYS A 34 -31.91 -26.78 6.82
C LYS A 34 -32.64 -25.44 6.88
N ALA A 35 -31.89 -24.35 7.13
CA ALA A 35 -32.45 -23.01 7.21
C ALA A 35 -33.08 -22.53 5.89
N LEU A 36 -32.54 -22.96 4.74
CA LEU A 36 -33.17 -22.71 3.43
C LEU A 36 -34.48 -23.48 3.26
N GLY A 37 -34.58 -24.70 3.77
CA GLY A 37 -35.83 -25.48 3.75
C GLY A 37 -36.92 -24.91 4.66
N GLU A 38 -36.55 -24.09 5.64
CA GLU A 38 -37.47 -23.38 6.54
C GLU A 38 -37.93 -22.02 5.97
N MET A 39 -37.41 -21.59 4.81
CA MET A 39 -37.84 -20.35 4.18
C MET A 39 -39.25 -20.48 3.64
N GLN A 40 -40.10 -19.50 3.97
CA GLN A 40 -41.46 -19.42 3.43
C GLN A 40 -41.49 -19.01 1.95
N CYS A 41 -40.42 -18.37 1.45
CA CYS A 41 -40.31 -17.97 0.05
C CYS A 41 -39.52 -19.01 -0.77
N PRO A 42 -39.83 -19.19 -2.06
CA PRO A 42 -39.08 -20.10 -2.92
C PRO A 42 -37.60 -19.71 -2.98
N VAL A 43 -36.71 -20.63 -2.58
CA VAL A 43 -35.26 -20.41 -2.57
C VAL A 43 -34.75 -20.02 -3.97
N GLY A 44 -35.36 -20.60 -5.01
CA GLY A 44 -35.04 -20.31 -6.41
C GLY A 44 -35.39 -18.91 -6.90
N GLU A 45 -36.28 -18.21 -6.21
CA GLU A 45 -36.71 -16.85 -6.56
C GLU A 45 -36.13 -15.81 -5.60
N THR A 46 -35.42 -16.27 -4.56
CA THR A 46 -34.87 -15.39 -3.53
C THR A 46 -33.50 -14.85 -3.95
N LEU A 47 -33.34 -13.53 -3.93
CA LEU A 47 -32.06 -12.85 -4.12
C LEU A 47 -31.26 -12.84 -2.81
N PHE A 48 -30.12 -13.54 -2.82
CA PHE A 48 -29.15 -13.53 -1.72
C PHE A 48 -28.06 -12.50 -1.97
N ILE A 49 -28.03 -11.44 -1.16
CA ILE A 49 -26.99 -10.41 -1.20
C ILE A 49 -25.99 -10.68 -0.06
N PHE A 50 -24.81 -11.16 -0.42
CA PHE A 50 -23.74 -11.42 0.51
C PHE A 50 -22.76 -10.25 0.56
N ILE A 51 -22.84 -9.45 1.63
CA ILE A 51 -21.99 -8.27 1.80
C ILE A 51 -20.74 -8.63 2.60
N THR A 52 -19.57 -8.40 2.02
CA THR A 52 -18.29 -8.53 2.75
C THR A 52 -17.67 -7.18 3.05
N LYS A 53 -16.79 -7.17 4.05
CA LYS A 53 -16.04 -5.98 4.45
C LYS A 53 -14.57 -6.33 4.57
N ASN A 54 -13.71 -5.39 4.22
CA ASN A 54 -12.27 -5.48 4.39
C ASN A 54 -11.95 -5.93 5.83
N PRO A 55 -11.07 -6.92 6.02
CA PRO A 55 -10.84 -7.54 7.32
C PRO A 55 -10.41 -6.55 8.41
N TYR A 56 -9.54 -5.62 8.08
CA TYR A 56 -9.02 -4.62 9.02
C TYR A 56 -10.09 -3.58 9.37
N SER A 57 -10.84 -3.12 8.36
CA SER A 57 -11.99 -2.23 8.54
C SER A 57 -13.10 -2.89 9.36
N TRP A 58 -13.29 -4.20 9.21
CA TRP A 58 -14.22 -5.01 10.00
C TRP A 58 -13.77 -5.15 11.45
N ALA A 59 -12.48 -5.42 11.70
CA ALA A 59 -11.94 -5.59 13.04
C ALA A 59 -12.12 -4.32 13.88
N ILE A 60 -11.86 -3.14 13.31
CA ILE A 60 -12.14 -1.86 13.98
C ILE A 60 -13.62 -1.67 14.27
N SER A 61 -14.49 -1.99 13.30
CA SER A 61 -15.94 -1.91 13.49
C SER A 61 -16.46 -2.83 14.60
N MET A 62 -15.79 -3.96 14.82
CA MET A 62 -16.10 -4.89 15.91
C MET A 62 -15.57 -4.38 17.24
N ALA A 63 -14.35 -3.85 17.27
CA ALA A 63 -13.77 -3.23 18.46
C ALA A 63 -14.65 -2.05 18.94
N GLU A 64 -14.99 -1.11 18.04
CA GLU A 64 -15.82 0.06 18.35
C GLU A 64 -17.17 -0.31 18.98
N ARG A 65 -17.79 -1.41 18.54
CA ARG A 65 -19.10 -1.83 19.06
C ARG A 65 -19.07 -2.28 20.52
N ARG A 66 -17.91 -2.67 21.04
CA ARG A 66 -17.77 -3.17 22.41
C ARG A 66 -17.24 -2.11 23.38
N SER A 67 -16.39 -1.19 22.96
CA SER A 67 -15.94 -0.09 23.82
C SER A 67 -16.63 1.21 23.48
N LYS A 68 -17.41 1.70 24.44
CA LYS A 68 -17.79 3.12 24.51
C LYS A 68 -16.82 3.97 25.35
N GLN A 69 -15.84 3.37 26.04
CA GLN A 69 -15.13 4.03 27.14
C GLN A 69 -13.59 4.06 27.00
N LYS A 70 -12.96 3.10 26.31
CA LYS A 70 -11.50 3.07 26.08
C LYS A 70 -11.10 3.75 24.76
N PRO A 71 -9.86 4.28 24.67
CA PRO A 71 -9.28 4.74 23.40
C PRO A 71 -9.33 3.63 22.34
N MET A 72 -9.70 3.99 21.11
CA MET A 72 -9.91 3.00 20.04
C MET A 72 -8.68 2.13 19.78
N LYS A 73 -7.47 2.72 19.77
CA LYS A 73 -6.22 1.99 19.47
C LYS A 73 -5.93 0.85 20.43
N SER A 74 -6.00 1.10 21.74
CA SER A 74 -5.77 0.05 22.74
C SER A 74 -6.81 -1.06 22.63
N HIS A 75 -8.05 -0.70 22.31
CA HIS A 75 -9.14 -1.66 22.16
C HIS A 75 -8.98 -2.54 20.91
N VAL A 76 -8.57 -1.98 19.77
CA VAL A 76 -8.26 -2.79 18.57
C VAL A 76 -7.08 -3.73 18.84
N LYS A 77 -6.07 -3.27 19.60
CA LYS A 77 -4.93 -4.10 20.02
C LYS A 77 -5.36 -5.26 20.91
N GLU A 78 -6.15 -4.98 21.95
CA GLU A 78 -6.72 -6.02 22.82
C GLU A 78 -7.62 -7.00 22.03
N PHE A 79 -8.40 -6.50 21.06
CA PHE A 79 -9.28 -7.31 20.22
C PHE A 79 -8.51 -8.29 19.33
N ALA A 80 -7.42 -7.85 18.69
CA ALA A 80 -6.60 -8.70 17.83
C ALA A 80 -5.72 -9.67 18.62
N ALA A 81 -5.27 -9.28 19.82
CA ALA A 81 -4.52 -10.10 20.76
C ALA A 81 -5.39 -11.15 21.50
N GLU A 82 -6.55 -11.50 20.96
CA GLU A 82 -7.40 -12.62 21.39
C GLU A 82 -8.04 -12.55 22.78
N LYS A 83 -7.86 -11.47 23.56
CA LYS A 83 -8.42 -11.36 24.92
C LYS A 83 -9.95 -11.23 25.01
N TRP A 84 -10.68 -11.43 23.91
CA TRP A 84 -12.04 -10.94 23.75
C TRP A 84 -13.10 -12.00 23.50
N TYR A 85 -12.71 -13.28 23.40
CA TYR A 85 -13.65 -14.36 23.18
C TYR A 85 -13.52 -15.49 24.20
N GLU A 86 -13.90 -15.18 25.43
CA GLU A 86 -14.55 -16.16 26.31
C GLU A 86 -15.85 -15.55 26.83
N ARG A 87 -16.99 -16.01 26.28
CA ARG A 87 -18.12 -16.52 27.08
C ARG A 87 -19.35 -16.89 26.22
N SER A 88 -19.70 -18.17 26.34
CA SER A 88 -21.06 -18.67 26.69
C SER A 88 -22.18 -18.80 25.66
N THR A 89 -21.94 -18.89 24.35
CA THR A 89 -23.05 -19.17 23.39
C THR A 89 -23.04 -20.55 22.73
N GLY A 90 -22.31 -21.54 23.25
CA GLY A 90 -22.30 -22.91 22.72
C GLY A 90 -21.61 -23.11 21.36
N ASP A 91 -21.41 -22.02 20.60
CA ASP A 91 -20.58 -21.99 19.39
C ASP A 91 -19.09 -21.89 19.77
N SER A 92 -18.31 -22.91 19.39
CA SER A 92 -16.89 -23.10 19.76
C SER A 92 -15.89 -22.24 18.98
N TRP A 93 -16.19 -20.96 18.74
CA TRP A 93 -15.23 -20.07 18.07
C TRP A 93 -14.11 -19.67 19.02
N LYS A 94 -12.87 -20.06 18.70
CA LYS A 94 -11.69 -19.68 19.49
C LYS A 94 -11.40 -18.18 19.41
N THR A 95 -11.67 -17.55 18.25
CA THR A 95 -11.40 -16.12 18.04
C THR A 95 -12.49 -15.42 17.22
N SER A 96 -12.55 -14.08 17.32
CA SER A 96 -13.40 -13.26 16.44
C SER A 96 -13.06 -13.44 14.96
N MET A 97 -11.79 -13.72 14.64
CA MET A 97 -11.33 -13.97 13.27
C MET A 97 -11.82 -15.32 12.75
N ASP A 98 -11.85 -16.36 13.59
CA ASP A 98 -12.45 -17.65 13.23
C ASP A 98 -13.94 -17.52 12.95
N MET A 99 -14.66 -16.77 13.79
CA MET A 99 -16.07 -16.45 13.54
C MET A 99 -16.25 -15.73 12.19
N ARG A 100 -15.41 -14.73 11.88
CA ARG A 100 -15.46 -14.03 10.58
C ARG A 100 -15.19 -15.02 9.45
N LYS A 101 -14.11 -15.79 9.53
CA LYS A 101 -13.72 -16.78 8.52
C LYS A 101 -14.84 -17.78 8.26
N ALA A 102 -15.47 -18.30 9.31
CA ALA A 102 -16.58 -19.21 9.16
C ALA A 102 -17.84 -18.58 8.58
N LYS A 103 -18.18 -17.34 8.97
CA LYS A 103 -19.28 -16.59 8.37
C LYS A 103 -19.03 -16.30 6.89
N LEU A 104 -17.79 -15.99 6.53
CA LEU A 104 -17.40 -15.76 5.15
C LEU A 104 -17.48 -17.03 4.31
N LYS A 105 -16.99 -18.16 4.83
CA LYS A 105 -17.13 -19.47 4.18
C LYS A 105 -18.59 -19.84 4.01
N ALA A 106 -19.39 -19.81 5.08
CA ALA A 106 -20.81 -20.12 5.01
C ALA A 106 -21.59 -19.21 4.03
N GLY A 107 -21.27 -17.91 4.01
CA GLY A 107 -21.88 -16.96 3.07
C GLY A 107 -21.51 -17.24 1.61
N LEU A 108 -20.26 -17.59 1.33
CA LEU A 108 -19.84 -18.01 -0.01
C LEU A 108 -20.43 -19.37 -0.38
N ASP A 109 -20.51 -20.31 0.56
CA ASP A 109 -21.03 -21.65 0.30
C ASP A 109 -22.54 -21.61 0.02
N THR A 110 -23.24 -20.54 0.46
CA THR A 110 -24.65 -20.30 0.16
C THR A 110 -24.92 -20.29 -1.35
N GLN A 111 -23.96 -19.81 -2.16
CA GLN A 111 -24.10 -19.78 -3.62
C GLN A 111 -24.17 -21.18 -4.26
N TYR A 112 -23.71 -22.21 -3.56
CA TYR A 112 -23.70 -23.59 -4.03
C TYR A 112 -24.81 -24.44 -3.40
N LEU A 113 -25.66 -23.85 -2.57
CA LEU A 113 -26.76 -24.59 -1.95
C LEU A 113 -27.84 -24.93 -3.00
N PRO A 114 -28.42 -26.15 -2.96
CA PRO A 114 -29.45 -26.55 -3.90
C PRO A 114 -30.62 -25.56 -3.92
N GLY A 115 -31.00 -25.12 -5.11
CA GLY A 115 -32.12 -24.20 -5.32
C GLY A 115 -31.75 -22.72 -5.26
N VAL A 116 -30.55 -22.32 -4.84
CA VAL A 116 -30.13 -20.91 -4.89
C VAL A 116 -29.77 -20.53 -6.33
N LYS A 117 -30.63 -19.73 -6.98
CA LYS A 117 -30.38 -19.24 -8.36
C LYS A 117 -29.79 -17.83 -8.40
N HIS A 118 -30.19 -16.98 -7.44
CA HIS A 118 -29.83 -15.57 -7.43
C HIS A 118 -28.93 -15.27 -6.23
N PHE A 119 -27.62 -15.29 -6.46
CA PHE A 119 -26.62 -14.95 -5.45
C PHE A 119 -25.70 -13.87 -5.97
N ILE A 120 -25.45 -12.84 -5.14
CA ILE A 120 -24.46 -11.82 -5.45
C ILE A 120 -23.60 -11.51 -4.24
N HIS A 121 -22.29 -11.51 -4.49
CA HIS A 121 -21.30 -11.04 -3.55
C HIS A 121 -21.02 -9.56 -3.82
N VAL A 122 -21.11 -8.72 -2.78
CA VAL A 122 -20.78 -7.29 -2.89
C VAL A 122 -19.84 -6.86 -1.78
N LYS A 123 -18.85 -6.03 -2.13
CA LYS A 123 -17.96 -5.41 -1.15
C LYS A 123 -18.62 -4.17 -0.56
N TYR A 124 -18.59 -4.08 0.76
CA TYR A 124 -19.04 -2.90 1.50
C TYR A 124 -18.32 -1.63 1.01
N GLU A 125 -17.03 -1.74 0.68
CA GLU A 125 -16.20 -0.64 0.19
C GLU A 125 -16.71 -0.06 -1.13
N ASP A 126 -17.22 -0.89 -2.03
CA ASP A 126 -17.75 -0.45 -3.32
C ASP A 126 -19.01 0.40 -3.12
N PHE A 127 -19.88 0.01 -2.19
CA PHE A 127 -21.05 0.80 -1.81
C PHE A 127 -20.69 2.11 -1.11
N VAL A 128 -19.64 2.12 -0.28
CA VAL A 128 -19.18 3.35 0.37
C VAL A 128 -18.56 4.31 -0.65
N LYS A 129 -17.72 3.81 -1.56
CA LYS A 129 -17.02 4.65 -2.54
C LYS A 129 -17.95 5.09 -3.68
N LYS A 130 -18.78 4.19 -4.20
CA LYS A 130 -19.57 4.36 -5.42
C LYS A 130 -21.01 3.86 -5.25
N GLY A 131 -21.66 4.20 -4.14
CA GLY A 131 -22.98 3.68 -3.74
C GLY A 131 -24.04 3.66 -4.84
N GLU A 132 -24.23 4.76 -5.57
CA GLU A 132 -25.19 4.83 -6.68
C GLU A 132 -24.85 3.83 -7.79
N LYS A 133 -23.60 3.85 -8.28
CA LYS A 133 -23.15 2.93 -9.32
C LYS A 133 -23.23 1.47 -8.88
N SER A 134 -22.85 1.17 -7.63
CA SER A 134 -22.94 -0.17 -7.07
C SER A 134 -24.38 -0.65 -6.91
N LEU A 135 -25.31 0.23 -6.57
CA LEU A 135 -26.72 -0.12 -6.50
C LEU A 135 -27.32 -0.31 -7.89
N VAL A 136 -27.02 0.56 -8.85
CA VAL A 136 -27.47 0.43 -10.24
C VAL A 136 -26.95 -0.88 -10.85
N ASP A 137 -25.66 -1.20 -10.66
CA ASP A 137 -25.07 -2.46 -11.11
C ASP A 137 -25.74 -3.67 -10.42
N LEU A 138 -25.97 -3.59 -9.10
CA LEU A 138 -26.68 -4.63 -8.35
C LEU A 138 -28.10 -4.85 -8.91
N MET A 139 -28.89 -3.80 -9.07
CA MET A 139 -30.28 -3.91 -9.54
C MET A 139 -30.35 -4.35 -11.00
N GLY A 140 -29.47 -3.81 -11.85
CA GLY A 140 -29.40 -4.16 -13.27
C GLY A 140 -29.05 -5.61 -13.53
N ARG A 141 -28.22 -6.25 -12.69
CA ARG A 141 -27.91 -7.69 -12.80
C ARG A 141 -29.09 -8.62 -12.58
N PHE A 142 -30.16 -8.14 -11.95
CA PHE A 142 -31.37 -8.92 -11.66
C PHE A 142 -32.60 -8.34 -12.37
N ASP A 143 -32.40 -7.47 -13.37
CA ASP A 143 -33.46 -6.80 -14.13
C ASP A 143 -34.50 -6.09 -13.22
N ILE A 144 -34.07 -5.63 -12.04
CA ILE A 144 -34.93 -4.91 -11.11
C ILE A 144 -34.92 -3.43 -11.54
N PRO A 145 -36.04 -2.86 -12.01
CA PRO A 145 -36.08 -1.48 -12.43
C PRO A 145 -35.81 -0.56 -11.23
N MET A 146 -34.76 0.24 -11.32
CA MET A 146 -34.44 1.21 -10.28
C MET A 146 -35.36 2.41 -10.41
N ASN A 147 -36.19 2.66 -9.39
CA ASN A 147 -37.05 3.84 -9.37
C ASN A 147 -36.19 5.12 -9.37
N PRO A 148 -36.40 6.08 -10.30
CA PRO A 148 -35.60 7.30 -10.41
C PRO A 148 -35.50 8.10 -9.10
N SER A 149 -36.51 7.99 -8.21
CA SER A 149 -36.47 8.63 -6.90
C SER A 149 -35.31 8.16 -6.00
N TYR A 150 -34.75 6.96 -6.24
CA TYR A 150 -33.59 6.45 -5.50
C TYR A 150 -32.24 6.98 -5.98
N GLN A 151 -32.15 7.58 -7.18
CA GLN A 151 -30.90 8.19 -7.67
C GLN A 151 -30.43 9.31 -6.74
N GLY A 152 -31.36 10.03 -6.10
CA GLY A 152 -31.05 11.07 -5.12
C GLY A 152 -30.63 10.56 -3.73
N VAL A 153 -30.85 9.29 -3.38
CA VAL A 153 -30.58 8.80 -2.01
C VAL A 153 -29.07 8.77 -1.72
N PHE A 154 -28.23 8.52 -2.72
CA PHE A 154 -26.77 8.39 -2.54
C PHE A 154 -26.00 9.71 -2.63
N THR A 155 -26.46 10.66 -3.45
CA THR A 155 -25.89 12.03 -3.49
C THR A 155 -26.01 12.68 -2.11
N THR A 156 -27.10 12.40 -1.42
CA THR A 156 -27.40 12.93 -0.10
C THR A 156 -26.52 12.35 1.02
N VAL A 157 -26.05 11.10 0.89
CA VAL A 157 -25.14 10.44 1.87
C VAL A 157 -23.71 11.02 1.82
N ARG A 158 -23.31 11.63 0.69
CA ARG A 158 -21.99 12.28 0.54
C ARG A 158 -21.88 13.66 1.18
N GLY A 159 -22.95 14.18 1.78
CA GLY A 159 -22.91 15.44 2.53
C GLY A 159 -23.11 16.71 1.69
N GLU A 160 -23.37 16.58 0.38
CA GLU A 160 -23.73 17.71 -0.49
C GLU A 160 -25.26 17.78 -0.61
N LYS A 161 -25.87 18.62 0.24
CA LYS A 161 -27.32 18.94 0.33
C LYS A 161 -28.21 17.76 0.75
N VAL A 162 -28.65 17.78 2.01
CA VAL A 162 -29.51 16.75 2.58
C VAL A 162 -30.98 16.95 2.18
N GLY A 163 -31.50 16.16 1.24
CA GLY A 163 -32.94 15.99 1.04
C GLY A 163 -33.57 15.12 2.16
N LYS A 164 -34.87 15.31 2.43
CA LYS A 164 -35.62 14.69 3.56
C LYS A 164 -35.50 13.15 3.66
N ALA A 165 -35.21 12.44 2.57
CA ALA A 165 -35.08 10.97 2.55
C ALA A 165 -33.77 10.45 3.16
N ALA A 166 -32.64 11.15 2.97
CA ALA A 166 -31.37 10.72 3.59
C ALA A 166 -31.22 11.19 5.03
N ASP A 167 -32.14 12.03 5.49
CA ASP A 167 -32.26 12.41 6.87
C ASP A 167 -32.50 11.19 7.77
N GLY A 168 -33.09 10.09 7.26
CA GLY A 168 -33.21 8.83 8.01
C GLY A 168 -31.87 8.10 8.22
N MET A 169 -31.07 7.96 7.16
CA MET A 169 -29.75 7.31 7.22
C MET A 169 -28.74 8.18 7.99
N LYS A 170 -28.79 9.49 7.77
CA LYS A 170 -28.00 10.47 8.51
C LYS A 170 -28.43 10.52 9.98
N ARG A 171 -29.73 10.56 10.31
CA ARG A 171 -30.20 10.46 11.70
C ARG A 171 -29.83 9.14 12.34
N TYR A 172 -29.87 8.00 11.64
CA TYR A 172 -29.41 6.71 12.17
C TYR A 172 -27.91 6.71 12.47
N MET A 173 -27.11 7.32 11.60
CA MET A 173 -25.66 7.48 11.80
C MET A 173 -25.33 8.51 12.90
N ASP A 174 -26.10 9.59 13.00
CA ASP A 174 -25.97 10.67 14.00
C ASP A 174 -26.50 10.22 15.39
N HIS A 175 -27.54 9.38 15.46
CA HIS A 175 -28.06 8.80 16.71
C HIS A 175 -27.05 7.88 17.41
N LEU A 176 -26.02 7.41 16.69
CA LEU A 176 -24.93 6.66 17.31
C LEU A 176 -23.99 7.56 18.15
N GLY A 177 -24.22 8.88 18.18
CA GLY A 177 -23.59 9.82 19.13
C GLY A 177 -22.06 9.86 19.08
N SER A 178 -21.47 9.27 18.04
CA SER A 178 -20.02 9.12 17.94
C SER A 178 -19.46 10.34 17.22
N PRO A 179 -18.46 11.06 17.79
CA PRO A 179 -17.72 12.10 17.07
C PRO A 179 -16.98 11.56 15.84
N PHE A 180 -16.98 10.23 15.68
CA PHE A 180 -16.41 9.50 14.57
C PHE A 180 -17.34 9.53 13.36
N ARG A 181 -16.97 10.31 12.32
CA ARG A 181 -17.63 10.27 11.01
C ARG A 181 -17.31 8.95 10.31
N LYS A 182 -18.00 7.88 10.73
CA LYS A 182 -17.81 6.49 10.24
C LYS A 182 -17.69 6.41 8.73
N TYR A 183 -18.49 7.20 8.01
CA TYR A 183 -18.46 7.23 6.55
C TYR A 183 -17.12 7.73 5.99
N GLN A 184 -16.65 8.92 6.40
CA GLN A 184 -15.38 9.49 5.92
C GLN A 184 -14.20 8.61 6.31
N TYR A 185 -14.29 8.01 7.50
CA TYR A 185 -13.29 7.10 8.02
C TYR A 185 -13.08 5.85 7.15
N TYR A 186 -14.16 5.24 6.66
CA TYR A 186 -14.07 4.11 5.72
C TYR A 186 -13.71 4.55 4.30
N LEU A 187 -14.21 5.71 3.86
CA LEU A 187 -13.97 6.24 2.51
C LEU A 187 -12.48 6.57 2.30
N ASN A 188 -11.87 7.22 3.29
CA ASN A 188 -10.49 7.69 3.23
C ASN A 188 -9.48 6.65 3.72
N GLU A 189 -9.94 5.46 4.12
CA GLU A 189 -9.11 4.41 4.71
C GLU A 189 -8.31 4.90 5.94
N GLU A 190 -8.82 5.92 6.64
CA GLU A 190 -8.21 6.49 7.86
C GLU A 190 -8.04 5.46 8.97
N TRP A 191 -8.76 4.34 8.86
CA TRP A 191 -8.64 3.20 9.73
C TRP A 191 -7.27 2.55 9.72
N LEU A 192 -6.50 2.68 8.65
CA LEU A 192 -5.11 2.24 8.58
C LEU A 192 -4.23 2.94 9.62
N GLY A 193 -4.51 4.21 9.95
CA GLY A 193 -3.77 4.96 10.97
C GLY A 193 -4.02 4.52 12.42
N LEU A 194 -5.00 3.63 12.65
CA LEU A 194 -5.22 3.03 13.97
C LEU A 194 -4.37 1.79 14.22
N TYR A 195 -3.81 1.21 13.17
CA TYR A 195 -2.98 0.02 13.28
C TYR A 195 -1.51 0.40 13.51
N ASP A 196 -0.81 -0.40 14.34
CA ASP A 196 0.66 -0.49 14.33
C ASP A 196 1.07 -1.70 13.46
N VAL A 197 2.38 -1.81 13.14
CA VAL A 197 2.91 -2.91 12.29
C VAL A 197 2.55 -4.26 12.91
N ASP A 198 2.88 -4.44 14.19
CA ASP A 198 2.62 -5.67 14.95
C ASP A 198 1.14 -6.08 14.92
N LEU A 199 0.21 -5.12 15.02
CA LEU A 199 -1.22 -5.37 15.01
C LEU A 199 -1.74 -5.75 13.62
N MET A 200 -1.20 -5.12 12.56
CA MET A 200 -1.51 -5.55 11.20
C MET A 200 -1.01 -6.96 10.97
N ASP A 201 0.22 -7.27 11.38
CA ASP A 201 0.83 -8.60 11.20
C ASP A 201 0.06 -9.66 12.00
N ALA A 202 -0.34 -9.34 13.23
CA ALA A 202 -1.17 -10.21 14.05
C ALA A 202 -2.55 -10.50 13.43
N ILE A 203 -3.19 -9.51 12.79
CA ILE A 203 -4.44 -9.73 12.06
C ILE A 203 -4.17 -10.52 10.78
N THR A 204 -3.15 -10.14 10.02
CA THR A 204 -2.82 -10.72 8.72
C THR A 204 -2.44 -12.19 8.84
N GLY A 205 -1.65 -12.55 9.87
CA GLY A 205 -1.31 -13.94 10.19
C GLY A 205 -2.52 -14.81 10.53
N LYS A 206 -3.65 -14.22 10.93
CA LYS A 206 -4.91 -14.93 11.21
C LYS A 206 -5.88 -14.95 10.03
N LEU A 207 -5.59 -14.23 8.96
CA LEU A 207 -6.44 -14.22 7.77
C LEU A 207 -6.25 -15.50 6.95
N ASP A 208 -7.35 -16.04 6.44
CA ASP A 208 -7.31 -17.08 5.41
C ASP A 208 -7.01 -16.39 4.07
N THR A 209 -5.73 -16.28 3.72
CA THR A 209 -5.24 -15.54 2.55
C THR A 209 -5.90 -16.00 1.25
N LYS A 210 -6.19 -17.31 1.12
CA LYS A 210 -6.91 -17.87 -0.03
C LYS A 210 -8.35 -17.36 -0.08
N LEU A 211 -9.04 -17.34 1.06
CA LEU A 211 -10.40 -16.82 1.17
C LEU A 211 -10.47 -15.32 0.89
N GLU A 212 -9.57 -14.52 1.47
CA GLU A 212 -9.53 -13.08 1.23
C GLU A 212 -9.26 -12.79 -0.25
N LYS A 213 -8.31 -13.50 -0.87
CA LYS A 213 -8.02 -13.37 -2.30
C LYS A 213 -9.24 -13.70 -3.16
N ARG A 214 -10.00 -14.76 -2.83
CA ARG A 214 -11.26 -15.11 -3.51
C ARG A 214 -12.31 -13.99 -3.38
N LEU A 215 -12.36 -13.34 -2.22
CA LEU A 215 -13.22 -12.18 -1.99
C LEU A 215 -12.69 -10.88 -2.63
N GLY A 216 -11.53 -10.94 -3.29
CA GLY A 216 -10.87 -9.78 -3.88
C GLY A 216 -10.35 -8.78 -2.84
N TYR A 217 -10.06 -9.25 -1.63
CA TYR A 217 -9.26 -8.53 -0.65
C TYR A 217 -7.81 -8.99 -0.76
N HIS A 218 -6.91 -8.02 -0.81
CA HIS A 218 -5.48 -8.28 -0.81
C HIS A 218 -4.91 -7.83 0.54
N ALA A 219 -3.99 -8.61 1.08
CA ALA A 219 -3.13 -8.09 2.14
C ALA A 219 -2.40 -6.86 1.56
N PRO A 220 -2.20 -5.80 2.37
CA PRO A 220 -1.36 -4.69 1.95
C PRO A 220 0.01 -5.25 1.55
N PRO A 221 0.63 -4.76 0.46
CA PRO A 221 1.98 -5.18 0.11
C PRO A 221 2.96 -4.83 1.25
N ASP A 222 4.03 -5.61 1.39
CA ASP A 222 5.07 -5.35 2.38
C ASP A 222 5.59 -3.90 2.23
N GLY A 223 5.72 -3.20 3.37
CA GLY A 223 6.12 -1.79 3.39
C GLY A 223 5.03 -0.76 3.05
N PHE A 224 3.82 -1.19 2.62
CA PHE A 224 2.68 -0.28 2.43
C PHE A 224 2.37 0.52 3.69
N TYR A 225 2.48 -0.12 4.86
CA TYR A 225 2.22 0.54 6.12
C TYR A 225 3.23 1.64 6.43
N GLU A 226 4.53 1.42 6.22
CA GLU A 226 5.54 2.46 6.44
C GLU A 226 5.30 3.66 5.52
N THR A 227 4.91 3.40 4.26
CA THR A 227 4.55 4.47 3.32
C THR A 227 3.26 5.19 3.75
N HIS A 228 2.25 4.44 4.18
CA HIS A 228 0.98 5.00 4.60
C HIS A 228 1.10 5.77 5.92
N LYS A 229 1.87 5.27 6.90
CA LYS A 229 2.20 5.94 8.15
C LYS A 229 2.96 7.23 7.89
N ARG A 230 3.96 7.22 6.99
CA ARG A 230 4.63 8.46 6.54
C ARG A 230 3.64 9.43 5.91
N THR A 231 2.74 8.95 5.06
CA THR A 231 1.75 9.80 4.39
C THR A 231 0.74 10.39 5.37
N VAL A 232 0.25 9.60 6.34
CA VAL A 232 -0.63 10.07 7.40
C VAL A 232 0.10 11.04 8.32
N LEU A 233 1.36 10.76 8.68
CA LEU A 233 2.18 11.67 9.47
C LEU A 233 2.38 13.00 8.74
N ILE A 234 2.73 12.97 7.45
CA ILE A 234 2.83 14.17 6.60
C ILE A 234 1.48 14.89 6.52
N ARG A 235 0.38 14.15 6.38
CA ARG A 235 -0.97 14.72 6.33
C ARG A 235 -1.40 15.35 7.66
N GLU A 236 -1.06 14.77 8.79
CA GLU A 236 -1.31 15.34 10.11
C GLU A 236 -0.39 16.53 10.40
N LEU A 237 0.88 16.47 9.98
CA LEU A 237 1.82 17.60 10.05
C LEU A 237 1.35 18.77 9.18
N THR A 238 0.76 18.50 8.01
CA THR A 238 0.22 19.53 7.10
C THR A 238 -1.18 20.01 7.48
N LYS A 239 -2.03 19.15 8.07
CA LYS A 239 -3.33 19.53 8.65
C LYS A 239 -3.19 20.26 9.99
N GLY A 240 -2.05 20.06 10.67
CA GLY A 240 -1.66 20.77 11.88
C GLY A 240 -1.66 22.27 11.63
N ARG A 241 -2.80 22.90 11.90
CA ARG A 241 -3.09 24.33 11.75
C ARG A 241 -2.08 25.24 12.46
N GLY A 242 -1.24 24.69 13.34
CA GLY A 242 -0.36 25.45 14.24
C GLY A 242 1.06 25.73 13.77
N ILE A 243 1.60 25.07 12.74
CA ILE A 243 2.98 25.37 12.27
C ILE A 243 2.94 25.91 10.85
N PHE A 244 2.39 25.16 9.90
CA PHE A 244 2.26 25.64 8.51
C PHE A 244 1.26 26.79 8.37
N GLY A 245 0.22 26.84 9.21
CA GLY A 245 -0.68 27.99 9.27
C GLY A 245 0.03 29.27 9.71
N THR A 246 0.89 29.16 10.72
CA THR A 246 1.67 30.26 11.30
C THR A 246 2.77 30.72 10.34
N ILE A 247 3.47 29.79 9.68
CA ILE A 247 4.44 30.12 8.62
C ILE A 247 3.74 30.80 7.45
N LYS A 248 2.58 30.29 7.01
CA LYS A 248 1.82 30.91 5.91
C LYS A 248 1.35 32.32 6.29
N GLN A 249 0.82 32.52 7.50
CA GLN A 249 0.46 33.87 7.98
C GLN A 249 1.66 34.80 8.09
N PHE A 250 2.81 34.29 8.53
CA PHE A 250 4.04 35.07 8.61
C PHE A 250 4.53 35.49 7.23
N VAL A 251 4.56 34.58 6.25
CA VAL A 251 4.93 34.88 4.86
C VAL A 251 3.94 35.86 4.22
N PHE A 252 2.63 35.68 4.43
CA PHE A 252 1.63 36.64 3.94
C PHE A 252 1.78 38.02 4.60
N SER A 253 2.05 38.08 5.91
CA SER A 253 2.29 39.34 6.62
C SER A 253 3.57 40.03 6.15
N TRP A 254 4.65 39.27 5.95
CA TRP A 254 5.94 39.79 5.48
C TRP A 254 5.87 40.29 4.04
N THR A 255 5.25 39.52 3.13
CA THR A 255 5.04 39.95 1.74
C THR A 255 4.15 41.19 1.66
N TRP A 256 3.07 41.26 2.45
CA TRP A 256 2.24 42.46 2.53
C TRP A 256 3.00 43.68 3.06
N TRP A 257 3.86 43.49 4.06
CA TRP A 257 4.73 44.54 4.58
C TRP A 257 5.71 45.06 3.52
N ILE A 258 6.35 44.16 2.77
CA ILE A 258 7.24 44.54 1.65
C ILE A 258 6.48 45.31 0.59
N ILE A 259 5.33 44.79 0.14
CA ILE A 259 4.49 45.44 -0.87
C ILE A 259 4.08 46.84 -0.39
N SER A 260 3.66 46.97 0.87
CA SER A 260 3.27 48.25 1.47
C SER A 260 4.43 49.25 1.55
N ARG A 261 5.67 48.78 1.80
CA ARG A 261 6.86 49.64 1.82
C ARG A 261 7.26 50.09 0.42
N LEU A 262 7.23 49.18 -0.54
CA LEU A 262 7.53 49.50 -1.93
C LEU A 262 6.50 50.48 -2.51
N THR A 263 5.21 50.31 -2.23
CA THR A 263 4.19 51.28 -2.65
C THR A 263 4.37 52.64 -1.98
N MET A 264 4.73 52.69 -0.69
CA MET A 264 5.03 53.96 -0.03
C MET A 264 6.22 54.69 -0.67
N ILE A 265 7.30 53.97 -1.00
CA ILE A 265 8.48 54.53 -1.69
C ILE A 265 8.07 55.08 -3.05
N MET A 266 7.27 54.34 -3.83
CA MET A 266 6.82 54.75 -5.15
C MET A 266 5.86 55.94 -5.13
N VAL A 267 5.00 56.06 -4.10
CA VAL A 267 3.99 57.13 -4.02
C VAL A 267 4.50 58.39 -3.34
N VAL A 268 5.45 58.28 -2.41
CA VAL A 268 5.93 59.43 -1.62
C VAL A 268 7.33 59.84 -2.03
N VAL A 269 8.27 58.89 -2.04
CA VAL A 269 9.69 59.20 -2.23
C VAL A 269 9.98 59.51 -3.68
N ALA A 270 9.45 58.73 -4.63
CA ALA A 270 9.69 58.97 -6.05
C ALA A 270 9.15 60.34 -6.52
N PRO A 271 7.92 60.77 -6.18
CA PRO A 271 7.44 62.11 -6.55
C PRO A 271 8.19 63.22 -5.82
N LEU A 272 8.61 63.01 -4.57
CA LEU A 272 9.44 63.99 -3.85
C LEU A 272 10.82 64.15 -4.50
N MET A 273 11.45 63.05 -4.90
CA MET A 273 12.73 63.07 -5.62
C MET A 273 12.57 63.71 -7.00
N LEU A 274 11.47 63.43 -7.70
CA LEU A 274 11.15 64.07 -8.99
C LEU A 274 10.88 65.57 -8.83
N TRP A 275 10.22 65.98 -7.74
CA TRP A 275 9.97 67.37 -7.40
C TRP A 275 11.25 68.10 -7.01
N LEU A 276 12.13 67.46 -6.23
CA LEU A 276 13.44 68.02 -5.88
C LEU A 276 14.33 68.14 -7.12
N ALA A 277 14.34 67.15 -8.02
CA ALA A 277 15.04 67.21 -9.29
C ALA A 277 14.50 68.35 -10.17
N HIS A 278 13.16 68.47 -10.30
CA HIS A 278 12.55 69.59 -11.01
C HIS A 278 12.81 70.93 -10.32
N SER A 279 12.95 71.00 -9.00
CA SER A 279 13.27 72.26 -8.30
C SER A 279 14.69 72.73 -8.57
N ALA A 280 15.62 71.79 -8.83
CA ALA A 280 16.98 72.09 -9.22
C ALA A 280 17.05 72.55 -10.68
N GLU A 281 16.30 71.90 -11.58
CA GLU A 281 16.22 72.30 -13.00
C GLU A 281 15.36 73.56 -13.23
N ALA A 282 14.31 73.78 -12.43
CA ALA A 282 13.45 74.97 -12.51
C ALA A 282 14.18 76.26 -12.12
N LYS A 283 15.32 76.16 -11.41
CA LYS A 283 16.21 77.31 -11.20
C LYS A 283 17.02 77.67 -12.45
N ASP A 284 17.32 76.72 -13.32
CA ASP A 284 18.12 76.96 -14.53
C ASP A 284 17.25 77.32 -15.75
N VAL A 285 15.95 76.97 -15.73
CA VAL A 285 14.97 77.27 -16.79
C VAL A 285 14.31 78.67 -16.63
N VAL A 286 14.31 79.26 -15.43
CA VAL A 286 13.84 80.65 -15.26
C VAL A 286 14.87 81.68 -15.76
N ASP A 287 16.16 81.33 -15.82
CA ASP A 287 17.22 82.20 -16.35
C ASP A 287 17.43 82.05 -17.87
N ARG A 288 16.89 81.00 -18.51
CA ARG A 288 16.88 80.85 -19.97
C ARG A 288 15.45 80.93 -20.48
N GLY A 289 15.01 82.16 -20.70
CA GLY A 289 13.77 82.46 -21.40
C GLY A 289 13.81 81.97 -22.84
N ASP A 290 13.50 80.70 -23.06
CA ASP A 290 13.29 80.13 -24.38
C ASP A 290 11.95 79.39 -24.39
N GLY A 291 10.99 79.97 -25.11
CA GLY A 291 9.73 79.35 -25.42
C GLY A 291 9.96 78.14 -26.34
N VAL A 292 9.58 76.96 -25.88
CA VAL A 292 9.55 75.75 -26.70
C VAL A 292 8.12 75.30 -26.89
N THR A 293 7.81 75.08 -28.15
CA THR A 293 6.50 74.88 -28.77
C THR A 293 5.89 73.51 -28.47
N VAL A 294 4.57 73.51 -28.53
CA VAL A 294 3.66 72.39 -28.32
C VAL A 294 3.65 71.51 -29.59
N ASP A 295 4.42 70.43 -29.67
CA ASP A 295 4.30 69.45 -30.78
C ASP A 295 4.69 67.98 -30.43
N ALA A 296 4.86 67.62 -29.16
CA ALA A 296 5.29 66.27 -28.76
C ALA A 296 4.18 65.33 -28.23
N GLU A 297 2.91 65.73 -28.31
CA GLU A 297 1.75 64.97 -27.79
C GLU A 297 1.17 64.00 -28.83
N GLU A 298 1.42 64.21 -30.13
CA GLU A 298 0.75 63.47 -31.20
C GLU A 298 1.45 62.15 -31.58
N ASP A 299 2.74 62.03 -31.31
CA ASP A 299 3.51 60.80 -31.59
C ASP A 299 3.32 59.71 -30.52
N ARG A 300 3.01 60.09 -29.27
CA ARG A 300 2.75 59.13 -28.19
C ARG A 300 1.42 58.36 -28.34
N LYS A 301 0.45 58.90 -29.09
CA LYS A 301 -0.82 58.21 -29.37
C LYS A 301 -0.70 57.13 -30.44
N LYS A 302 0.25 57.23 -31.38
CA LYS A 302 0.42 56.26 -32.47
C LYS A 302 1.12 54.97 -32.01
N GLU A 303 1.92 55.02 -30.95
CA GLU A 303 2.63 53.86 -30.43
C GLU A 303 1.73 52.91 -29.60
N ILE A 304 0.75 53.47 -28.88
CA ILE A 304 -0.19 52.70 -28.05
C ILE A 304 -1.22 51.92 -28.89
N ASP A 305 -1.64 52.46 -30.04
CA ASP A 305 -2.54 51.78 -30.97
C ASP A 305 -1.86 50.64 -31.75
N GLY A 306 -0.55 50.71 -31.96
CA GLY A 306 0.25 49.66 -32.58
C GLY A 306 0.38 48.39 -31.73
N LEU A 307 0.35 48.53 -30.40
CA LEU A 307 0.49 47.41 -29.45
C LEU A 307 -0.82 46.61 -29.27
N ASN A 308 -1.98 47.27 -29.37
CA ASN A 308 -3.27 46.59 -29.28
C ASN A 308 -3.61 45.78 -30.55
N LYS A 309 -3.11 46.21 -31.72
CA LYS A 309 -3.30 45.50 -32.99
C LYS A 309 -2.48 44.19 -33.08
N ARG A 310 -1.38 44.07 -32.33
CA ARG A 310 -0.55 42.84 -32.26
C ARG A 310 -1.10 41.77 -31.32
N LYS A 311 -1.92 42.12 -30.32
CA LYS A 311 -2.56 41.13 -29.41
C LYS A 311 -3.78 40.43 -30.00
N ALA A 312 -4.35 40.93 -31.08
CA ALA A 312 -5.53 40.33 -31.73
C ALA A 312 -5.20 39.23 -32.75
N ASN A 313 -3.92 38.95 -33.03
CA ASN A 313 -3.52 38.00 -34.09
C ASN A 313 -2.73 36.78 -33.58
N MET A 314 -2.89 36.41 -32.30
CA MET A 314 -2.34 35.16 -31.74
C MET A 314 -3.46 34.15 -31.53
N GLN A 315 -4.16 33.83 -32.62
CA GLN A 315 -5.13 32.75 -32.68
C GLN A 315 -4.39 31.48 -33.10
N MET A 316 -4.10 30.62 -32.13
CA MET A 316 -3.48 29.31 -32.34
C MET A 316 -4.39 28.45 -33.24
N PRO A 317 -3.85 27.75 -34.26
CA PRO A 317 -4.63 26.88 -35.12
C PRO A 317 -5.08 25.66 -34.33
N PHE A 318 -6.35 25.63 -33.93
CA PHE A 318 -6.99 24.43 -33.42
C PHE A 318 -7.05 23.41 -34.56
N MET A 319 -6.15 22.44 -34.54
CA MET A 319 -6.11 21.37 -35.53
C MET A 319 -7.41 20.56 -35.52
N ASN A 320 -7.88 20.36 -36.73
CA ASN A 320 -9.02 19.59 -37.20
C ASN A 320 -9.08 18.16 -36.61
N LEU A 321 -10.04 17.90 -35.71
CA LEU A 321 -10.29 16.59 -35.07
C LEU A 321 -11.50 15.86 -35.68
N LYS A 322 -11.47 15.58 -36.99
CA LYS A 322 -12.61 14.95 -37.69
C LYS A 322 -12.38 13.48 -38.09
N GLY A 323 -11.76 12.67 -37.23
CA GLY A 323 -11.45 11.26 -37.54
C GLY A 323 -11.38 10.24 -36.39
N ARG A 324 -12.02 10.48 -35.23
CA ARG A 324 -11.83 9.67 -34.00
C ARG A 324 -12.93 8.63 -33.68
N GLU A 325 -13.56 7.97 -34.66
CA GLU A 325 -14.67 7.02 -34.40
C GLU A 325 -14.43 5.54 -34.77
N ALA A 326 -13.19 5.10 -35.06
CA ALA A 326 -12.94 3.65 -35.18
C ALA A 326 -12.81 2.99 -33.78
N PRO A 327 -13.25 1.76 -33.52
CA PRO A 327 -13.02 1.05 -32.25
C PRO A 327 -11.54 0.68 -32.07
N LEU A 328 -11.05 0.74 -30.82
CA LEU A 328 -9.69 0.31 -30.46
C LEU A 328 -9.54 -1.22 -30.49
N ALA A 329 -8.34 -1.69 -30.78
CA ALA A 329 -7.98 -3.11 -30.71
C ALA A 329 -8.24 -3.70 -29.31
N GLU A 330 -8.66 -4.97 -29.26
CA GLU A 330 -8.97 -5.65 -28.00
C GLU A 330 -7.78 -5.62 -27.03
N GLY A 331 -7.98 -5.08 -25.83
CA GLY A 331 -6.94 -4.94 -24.80
C GLY A 331 -6.22 -3.58 -24.75
N TRP A 332 -6.48 -2.68 -25.69
CA TRP A 332 -5.98 -1.30 -25.68
C TRP A 332 -6.97 -0.33 -25.04
N PHE A 333 -6.42 0.64 -24.29
CA PHE A 333 -7.18 1.66 -23.57
C PHE A 333 -6.59 3.03 -23.90
N GLU A 334 -7.45 4.04 -24.05
CA GLU A 334 -7.06 5.43 -24.22
C GLU A 334 -7.05 6.14 -22.87
N ALA A 335 -5.95 6.84 -22.57
CA ALA A 335 -5.76 7.67 -21.39
C ALA A 335 -5.18 9.02 -21.80
N VAL A 336 -5.36 10.05 -20.97
CA VAL A 336 -4.81 11.39 -21.23
C VAL A 336 -3.71 11.65 -20.22
N ASP A 337 -2.55 12.07 -20.71
CA ASP A 337 -1.46 12.50 -19.84
C ASP A 337 -1.78 13.87 -19.21
N PHE A 338 -1.59 13.98 -17.90
CA PHE A 338 -1.94 15.17 -17.13
C PHE A 338 -0.99 16.33 -17.38
N GLU A 339 0.27 16.06 -17.72
CA GLU A 339 1.28 17.10 -17.94
C GLU A 339 1.16 17.72 -19.33
N THR A 340 0.90 16.90 -20.36
CA THR A 340 0.86 17.36 -21.75
C THR A 340 -0.55 17.56 -22.30
N GLY A 341 -1.57 16.98 -21.67
CA GLY A 341 -2.95 16.97 -22.18
C GLY A 341 -3.14 16.15 -23.47
N GLN A 342 -2.11 15.40 -23.90
CA GLN A 342 -2.18 14.57 -25.09
C GLN A 342 -2.70 13.15 -24.77
N PRO A 343 -3.53 12.56 -25.64
CA PRO A 343 -3.99 11.19 -25.46
C PRO A 343 -2.86 10.19 -25.77
N TYR A 344 -2.69 9.19 -24.91
CA TYR A 344 -1.85 8.02 -25.13
C TYR A 344 -2.66 6.74 -25.02
N TYR A 345 -2.22 5.68 -25.68
CA TYR A 345 -2.87 4.38 -25.70
C TYR A 345 -2.01 3.38 -24.92
N PHE A 346 -2.62 2.64 -24.00
CA PHE A 346 -1.91 1.61 -23.22
C PHE A 346 -2.56 0.23 -23.40
N HIS A 347 -1.74 -0.79 -23.61
CA HIS A 347 -2.21 -2.17 -23.71
C HIS A 347 -2.18 -2.82 -22.32
N ARG A 348 -3.33 -3.28 -21.82
CA ARG A 348 -3.45 -3.78 -20.43
C ARG A 348 -2.61 -5.03 -20.14
N VAL A 349 -2.53 -5.96 -21.10
CA VAL A 349 -1.79 -7.23 -20.95
C VAL A 349 -0.27 -7.06 -21.09
N THR A 350 0.20 -6.36 -22.13
CA THR A 350 1.64 -6.20 -22.39
C THR A 350 2.28 -5.02 -21.66
N ARG A 351 1.46 -4.09 -21.13
CA ARG A 351 1.86 -2.80 -20.56
C ARG A 351 2.60 -1.88 -21.54
N ASP A 352 2.42 -2.09 -22.84
CA ASP A 352 2.96 -1.20 -23.86
C ASP A 352 2.19 0.12 -23.90
N VAL A 353 2.90 1.23 -24.14
CA VAL A 353 2.34 2.59 -24.24
C VAL A 353 2.72 3.17 -25.59
N THR A 354 1.74 3.72 -26.31
CA THR A 354 1.94 4.35 -27.62
C THR A 354 1.23 5.70 -27.69
N TRP A 355 1.86 6.69 -28.32
CA TRP A 355 1.23 7.98 -28.60
C TRP A 355 0.42 7.98 -29.90
N THR A 356 0.55 6.91 -30.69
CA THR A 356 -0.18 6.70 -31.95
C THR A 356 -1.19 5.57 -31.78
N ARG A 357 -2.41 5.75 -32.28
CA ARG A 357 -3.52 4.80 -32.11
C ARG A 357 -3.23 3.48 -32.86
N PRO A 358 -3.21 2.33 -32.18
CA PRO A 358 -2.94 1.05 -32.83
C PRO A 358 -4.14 0.58 -33.66
N VAL A 359 -3.89 0.20 -34.92
CA VAL A 359 -4.89 -0.29 -35.88
C VAL A 359 -4.76 -1.82 -36.00
N VAL A 360 -5.87 -2.54 -35.94
CA VAL A 360 -5.91 -4.02 -35.94
C VAL A 360 -5.56 -4.57 -37.33
N SER A 361 -4.55 -5.46 -37.43
CA SER A 361 -4.55 -6.51 -38.45
C SER A 361 -4.55 -7.87 -37.74
N ALA A 362 -5.58 -8.67 -38.02
CA ALA A 362 -5.83 -9.95 -37.37
C ALA A 362 -5.16 -11.09 -38.15
N ALA A 363 -4.22 -11.83 -37.52
CA ALA A 363 -3.98 -13.26 -37.80
C ALA A 363 -2.92 -13.88 -36.85
N ALA A 364 -3.42 -14.75 -35.96
CA ALA A 364 -2.90 -16.03 -35.45
C ALA A 364 -1.38 -16.28 -35.20
N HIS A 365 -1.07 -16.69 -33.97
CA HIS A 365 0.20 -17.33 -33.56
C HIS A 365 -0.03 -18.82 -33.21
N LYS A 366 0.65 -19.73 -33.92
CA LYS A 366 1.02 -21.07 -33.43
C LYS A 366 2.47 -21.04 -32.94
N LYS A 367 2.73 -21.83 -31.88
CA LYS A 367 4.06 -22.10 -31.28
C LYS A 367 4.91 -22.93 -32.24
N ASP A 368 6.23 -22.79 -32.14
CA ASP A 368 7.20 -23.91 -32.10
C ASP A 368 8.59 -23.41 -31.63
N ASP A 369 9.12 -24.19 -30.68
CA ASP A 369 10.47 -24.63 -30.30
C ASP A 369 11.66 -23.70 -29.97
N ASP A 370 12.28 -24.06 -28.84
CA ASP A 370 13.44 -23.47 -28.17
C ASP A 370 14.77 -23.91 -28.81
N VAL A 371 15.62 -22.94 -29.13
CA VAL A 371 17.06 -23.14 -29.38
C VAL A 371 17.83 -22.41 -28.29
N LYS A 372 18.67 -23.15 -27.56
CA LYS A 372 19.51 -22.66 -26.46
C LYS A 372 20.96 -22.59 -26.97
N VAL A 373 21.53 -21.39 -27.08
CA VAL A 373 22.93 -21.17 -27.49
C VAL A 373 23.74 -20.69 -26.26
N PRO A 374 24.97 -21.20 -26.01
CA PRO A 374 25.80 -20.84 -24.86
C PRO A 374 26.35 -19.40 -24.96
N ALA A 375 26.65 -18.78 -23.82
CA ALA A 375 26.80 -17.33 -23.67
C ALA A 375 28.24 -16.78 -23.80
N ASP A 376 29.22 -17.62 -24.12
CA ASP A 376 30.62 -17.22 -24.04
C ASP A 376 31.19 -17.11 -25.45
N GLU A 377 31.56 -15.87 -25.82
CA GLU A 377 31.94 -15.37 -27.15
C GLU A 377 30.75 -15.07 -28.10
N TYR A 378 30.08 -13.94 -27.83
CA TYR A 378 29.10 -13.34 -28.75
C TYR A 378 29.83 -12.82 -29.99
N ASP A 379 30.04 -13.68 -30.99
CA ASP A 379 30.35 -13.23 -32.34
C ASP A 379 29.09 -12.60 -32.94
N GLU A 380 28.99 -11.28 -32.82
CA GLU A 380 27.87 -10.49 -33.33
C GLU A 380 27.66 -10.72 -34.83
N VAL A 381 28.72 -11.07 -35.56
CA VAL A 381 28.65 -11.43 -36.98
C VAL A 381 27.91 -12.76 -37.16
N ALA A 382 28.31 -13.80 -36.42
CA ALA A 382 27.66 -15.11 -36.48
C ALA A 382 26.16 -15.06 -36.08
N PHE A 383 25.82 -14.26 -35.06
CA PHE A 383 24.43 -14.08 -34.64
C PHE A 383 23.59 -13.34 -35.69
N ASN A 384 24.13 -12.28 -36.29
CA ASN A 384 23.42 -11.54 -37.34
C ASN A 384 23.27 -12.40 -38.61
N ASP A 385 24.28 -13.21 -38.95
CA ASP A 385 24.21 -14.14 -40.07
C ASP A 385 23.15 -15.23 -39.86
N ALA A 386 23.09 -15.81 -38.66
CA ALA A 386 22.05 -16.78 -38.30
C ALA A 386 20.64 -16.16 -38.37
N LEU A 387 20.47 -14.93 -37.88
CA LEU A 387 19.20 -14.20 -38.00
C LEU A 387 18.84 -13.90 -39.46
N HIS A 388 19.81 -13.53 -40.28
CA HIS A 388 19.61 -13.27 -41.70
C HIS A 388 19.22 -14.55 -42.45
N GLN A 389 19.81 -15.70 -42.13
CA GLN A 389 19.47 -16.99 -42.71
C GLN A 389 18.02 -17.36 -42.39
N VAL A 390 17.63 -17.34 -41.10
CA VAL A 390 16.25 -17.64 -40.66
C VAL A 390 15.25 -16.64 -41.23
N ALA A 391 15.63 -15.37 -41.35
CA ALA A 391 14.78 -14.36 -41.97
C ALA A 391 14.61 -14.58 -43.47
N SER A 392 15.64 -15.04 -44.17
CA SER A 392 15.60 -15.31 -45.60
C SER A 392 14.68 -16.50 -45.92
N GLU A 393 14.74 -17.56 -45.12
CA GLU A 393 13.85 -18.72 -45.23
C GLU A 393 12.38 -18.29 -45.02
N LYS A 394 12.11 -17.54 -43.95
CA LYS A 394 10.76 -16.99 -43.68
C LYS A 394 10.27 -16.01 -44.74
N ALA A 395 11.17 -15.32 -45.44
CA ALA A 395 10.80 -14.44 -46.54
C ALA A 395 10.42 -15.24 -47.80
N GLN A 396 11.06 -16.39 -48.05
CA GLN A 396 10.73 -17.27 -49.18
C GLN A 396 9.32 -17.84 -49.05
N ASP A 397 8.90 -18.25 -47.85
CA ASP A 397 7.54 -18.78 -47.61
C ASP A 397 6.43 -17.74 -47.81
N ARG A 398 6.75 -16.45 -47.69
CA ARG A 398 5.77 -15.36 -47.71
C ARG A 398 5.61 -14.68 -49.07
N LEU A 399 6.54 -14.88 -49.98
CA LEU A 399 6.56 -14.20 -51.27
C LEU A 399 6.19 -15.15 -52.41
N PRO A 400 5.42 -14.69 -53.42
CA PRO A 400 5.14 -15.50 -54.60
C PRO A 400 6.44 -15.79 -55.38
N LEU A 401 6.46 -16.91 -56.11
CA LEU A 401 7.63 -17.40 -56.85
C LEU A 401 8.25 -16.36 -57.81
N ASN A 402 7.45 -15.40 -58.29
CA ASN A 402 7.86 -14.33 -59.21
C ASN A 402 8.30 -13.02 -58.52
N ALA A 403 8.35 -12.95 -57.19
CA ALA A 403 8.75 -11.74 -56.48
C ALA A 403 10.19 -11.31 -56.81
N SER A 404 10.39 -10.00 -56.99
CA SER A 404 11.69 -9.44 -57.38
C SER A 404 12.75 -9.65 -56.28
N LYS A 405 14.03 -9.72 -56.67
CA LYS A 405 15.15 -9.87 -55.73
C LYS A 405 15.16 -8.76 -54.66
N GLN A 406 14.81 -7.53 -55.07
CA GLN A 406 14.79 -6.37 -54.19
C GLN A 406 13.68 -6.44 -53.13
N GLU A 407 12.52 -7.01 -53.48
CA GLU A 407 11.43 -7.25 -52.52
C GLU A 407 11.78 -8.35 -51.52
N ARG A 408 12.45 -9.43 -51.97
CA ARG A 408 12.94 -10.50 -51.09
C ARG A 408 13.95 -9.98 -50.07
N GLU A 409 14.90 -9.15 -50.50
CA GLU A 409 15.88 -8.54 -49.60
C GLU A 409 15.24 -7.55 -48.61
N ARG A 410 14.27 -6.74 -49.05
CA ARG A 410 13.54 -5.81 -48.18
C ARG A 410 12.79 -6.56 -47.08
N LEU A 411 12.07 -7.63 -47.44
CA LEU A 411 11.31 -8.44 -46.49
C LEU A 411 12.25 -9.19 -45.53
N THR A 412 13.38 -9.70 -46.03
CA THR A 412 14.39 -10.38 -45.20
C THR A 412 14.97 -9.44 -44.14
N ARG A 413 15.30 -8.19 -44.49
CA ARG A 413 15.77 -7.18 -43.51
C ARG A 413 14.70 -6.85 -42.47
N GLU A 414 13.44 -6.72 -42.90
CA GLU A 414 12.34 -6.44 -41.98
C GLU A 414 12.11 -7.59 -40.98
N ILE A 415 12.13 -8.84 -41.47
CA ILE A 415 11.97 -10.03 -40.63
C ILE A 415 13.16 -10.19 -39.68
N SER A 416 14.39 -10.00 -40.15
CA SER A 416 15.61 -10.05 -39.32
C SER A 416 15.56 -9.01 -38.19
N GLY A 417 15.18 -7.76 -38.50
CA GLY A 417 15.01 -6.70 -37.49
C GLY A 417 13.97 -7.04 -36.42
N LYS A 418 12.82 -7.62 -36.83
CA LYS A 418 11.78 -8.08 -35.90
C LYS A 418 12.25 -9.26 -35.03
N LEU A 419 13.02 -10.18 -35.58
CA LEU A 419 13.58 -11.31 -34.82
C LEU A 419 14.62 -10.82 -33.80
N ARG A 420 15.51 -9.89 -34.17
CA ARG A 420 16.47 -9.27 -33.25
C ARG A 420 15.76 -8.59 -32.07
N GLN A 421 14.71 -7.81 -32.33
CA GLN A 421 13.92 -7.16 -31.27
C GLN A 421 13.27 -8.18 -30.31
N ARG A 422 12.73 -9.28 -30.84
CA ARG A 422 12.16 -10.35 -30.01
C ARG A 422 13.22 -11.05 -29.17
N TYR A 423 14.40 -11.28 -29.73
CA TYR A 423 15.52 -11.90 -29.02
C TYR A 423 16.00 -11.00 -27.87
N ILE A 424 16.26 -9.72 -28.13
CA ILE A 424 16.65 -8.73 -27.10
C ILE A 424 15.58 -8.66 -26.01
N LYS A 425 14.29 -8.61 -26.38
CA LYS A 425 13.21 -8.60 -25.41
C LYS A 425 13.22 -9.84 -24.50
N ARG A 426 13.37 -11.04 -25.08
CA ARG A 426 13.47 -12.29 -24.30
C ARG A 426 14.69 -12.31 -23.39
N ALA A 427 15.84 -11.83 -23.86
CA ALA A 427 17.06 -11.75 -23.06
C ALA A 427 16.88 -10.81 -21.85
N MET A 428 16.29 -9.62 -22.07
CA MET A 428 15.97 -8.68 -20.99
C MET A 428 14.95 -9.24 -19.99
N ASP A 429 13.94 -9.98 -20.48
CA ASP A 429 12.95 -10.63 -19.62
C ASP A 429 13.58 -11.75 -18.78
N GLN A 430 14.51 -12.53 -19.35
CA GLN A 430 15.27 -13.55 -18.62
C GLN A 430 16.17 -12.93 -17.55
N GLN A 431 16.87 -11.84 -17.87
CA GLN A 431 17.69 -11.14 -16.89
C GLN A 431 16.84 -10.59 -15.74
N ARG A 432 15.67 -10.00 -16.04
CA ARG A 432 14.74 -9.54 -15.02
C ARG A 432 14.23 -10.68 -14.12
N GLN A 433 13.96 -11.84 -14.69
CA GLN A 433 13.57 -13.03 -13.91
C GLN A 433 14.71 -13.49 -12.99
N GLN A 434 15.95 -13.48 -13.45
CA GLN A 434 17.11 -13.81 -12.62
C GLN A 434 17.29 -12.80 -11.48
N GLU A 435 17.17 -11.50 -11.75
CA GLU A 435 17.21 -10.46 -10.72
C GLU A 435 16.07 -10.61 -9.69
N GLU A 436 14.86 -10.98 -10.12
CA GLU A 436 13.73 -11.22 -9.23
C GLU A 436 13.97 -12.44 -8.32
N VAL A 437 14.53 -13.52 -8.86
CA VAL A 437 14.95 -14.69 -8.08
C VAL A 437 16.03 -14.33 -7.06
N GLN A 438 17.04 -13.55 -7.45
CA GLN A 438 18.09 -13.07 -6.53
C GLN A 438 17.50 -12.18 -5.43
N ARG A 439 16.57 -11.28 -5.77
CA ARG A 439 15.87 -10.46 -4.77
C ARG A 439 15.08 -11.31 -3.79
N MET A 440 14.34 -12.32 -4.27
CA MET A 440 13.60 -13.24 -3.39
C MET A 440 14.52 -14.06 -2.48
N GLN A 441 15.70 -14.46 -2.96
CA GLN A 441 16.69 -15.14 -2.12
C GLN A 441 17.26 -14.19 -1.06
N SER A 442 17.56 -12.93 -1.42
CA SER A 442 18.06 -11.95 -0.45
C SER A 442 17.04 -11.62 0.65
N THR A 443 15.75 -11.51 0.31
CA THR A 443 14.70 -11.24 1.29
C THR A 443 14.46 -12.43 2.20
N ARG A 444 14.55 -13.66 1.65
CA ARG A 444 14.50 -14.88 2.46
C ARG A 444 15.64 -14.94 3.46
N ASN A 445 16.88 -14.74 3.01
CA ASN A 445 18.06 -14.73 3.89
C ASN A 445 17.99 -13.64 4.96
N PHE A 446 17.42 -12.47 4.63
CA PHE A 446 17.19 -11.41 5.61
C PHE A 446 16.17 -11.83 6.68
N ASN A 447 15.05 -12.40 6.27
CA ASN A 447 14.02 -12.87 7.22
C ASN A 447 14.53 -13.99 8.12
N ASP A 448 15.31 -14.93 7.59
CA ASP A 448 15.88 -16.02 8.38
C ASP A 448 16.82 -15.46 9.48
N ARG A 449 17.65 -14.46 9.16
CA ARG A 449 18.50 -13.77 10.15
C ARG A 449 17.69 -13.04 11.23
N VAL A 450 16.59 -12.39 10.85
CA VAL A 450 15.71 -11.70 11.82
C VAL A 450 15.07 -12.70 12.78
N MET A 451 14.64 -13.85 12.27
CA MET A 451 14.06 -14.92 13.11
C MET A 451 15.11 -15.51 14.08
N GLU A 452 16.33 -15.76 13.62
CA GLU A 452 17.43 -16.23 14.47
C GLU A 452 17.76 -15.22 15.59
N ASP A 453 17.78 -13.92 15.28
CA ASP A 453 18.01 -12.87 16.28
C ASP A 453 16.87 -12.77 17.32
N ASP A 454 15.62 -12.94 16.91
CA ASP A 454 14.47 -12.94 17.81
C ASP A 454 14.45 -14.18 18.71
N ASP A 455 14.80 -15.35 18.18
CA ASP A 455 14.92 -16.57 18.98
C ASP A 455 16.09 -16.48 19.98
N ARG A 456 17.21 -15.87 19.59
CA ARG A 456 18.33 -15.56 20.51
C ARG A 456 17.88 -14.66 21.65
N ARG A 457 17.15 -13.56 21.36
CA ARG A 457 16.61 -12.65 22.39
C ARG A 457 15.63 -13.35 23.33
N ARG A 458 14.82 -14.28 22.83
CA ARG A 458 13.91 -15.08 23.66
C ARG A 458 14.67 -16.00 24.61
N GLN A 459 15.72 -16.66 24.13
CA GLN A 459 16.58 -17.49 24.97
C GLN A 459 17.27 -16.66 26.06
N GLU A 460 17.84 -15.51 25.70
CA GLU A 460 18.45 -14.57 26.66
C GLU A 460 17.44 -14.10 27.72
N ALA A 461 16.19 -13.83 27.33
CA ALA A 461 15.14 -13.43 28.27
C ALA A 461 14.77 -14.55 29.25
N ILE A 462 14.65 -15.80 28.78
CA ILE A 462 14.38 -16.97 29.61
C ILE A 462 15.53 -17.20 30.61
N GLU A 463 16.78 -17.10 30.16
CA GLU A 463 17.93 -17.24 31.04
C GLU A 463 18.01 -16.13 32.08
N ALA A 464 17.69 -14.89 31.70
CA ALA A 464 17.64 -13.76 32.62
C ALA A 464 16.55 -13.94 33.70
N GLU A 465 15.39 -14.50 33.34
CA GLU A 465 14.33 -14.83 34.30
C GLU A 465 14.78 -15.92 35.27
N ARG A 466 15.40 -16.99 34.78
CA ARG A 466 15.97 -18.06 35.62
C ARG A 466 17.01 -17.52 36.61
N ARG A 467 17.88 -16.61 36.19
CA ARG A 467 18.86 -15.95 37.08
C ARG A 467 18.18 -15.16 38.19
N ARG A 468 17.09 -14.44 37.89
CA ARG A 468 16.31 -13.70 38.91
C ARG A 468 15.64 -14.63 39.91
N GLU A 469 15.08 -15.75 39.45
CA GLU A 469 14.48 -16.76 40.34
C GLU A 469 15.52 -17.38 41.27
N GLU A 470 16.72 -17.68 40.76
CA GLU A 470 17.84 -18.18 41.57
C GLU A 470 18.32 -17.14 42.60
N GLU A 471 18.42 -15.86 42.23
CA GLU A 471 18.76 -14.78 43.16
C GLU A 471 17.72 -14.63 44.29
N VAL A 472 16.43 -14.72 43.96
CA VAL A 472 15.34 -14.69 44.94
C VAL A 472 15.40 -15.91 45.86
N ARG A 473 15.65 -17.10 45.31
CA ARG A 473 15.83 -18.33 46.10
C ARG A 473 16.98 -18.19 47.09
N MET A 474 18.15 -17.74 46.62
CA MET A 474 19.34 -17.51 47.45
C MET A 474 19.09 -16.45 48.54
N ARG A 475 18.36 -15.37 48.21
CA ARG A 475 17.97 -14.36 49.19
C ARG A 475 17.07 -14.94 50.28
N ASN A 476 16.05 -15.71 49.89
CA ASN A 476 15.12 -16.34 50.84
C ASN A 476 15.82 -17.36 51.75
N GLU A 477 16.73 -18.17 51.19
CA GLU A 477 17.57 -19.09 51.97
C GLU A 477 18.44 -18.33 52.98
N TRP A 478 19.06 -17.22 52.57
CA TRP A 478 19.86 -16.38 53.47
C TRP A 478 19.02 -15.76 54.58
N GLU A 479 17.82 -15.25 54.28
CA GLU A 479 16.90 -14.71 55.28
C GLU A 479 16.45 -15.77 56.29
N MET A 480 16.21 -17.02 55.86
CA MET A 480 15.90 -18.12 56.79
C MET A 480 17.04 -18.38 57.75
N VAL A 481 18.28 -18.47 57.24
CA VAL A 481 19.49 -18.66 58.07
C VAL A 481 19.66 -17.54 59.09
N GLN A 482 19.43 -16.27 58.70
CA GLN A 482 19.47 -15.15 59.65
C GLN A 482 18.37 -15.23 60.71
N ARG A 483 17.17 -15.66 60.33
CA ARG A 483 16.02 -15.78 61.24
C ARG A 483 16.26 -16.87 62.29
N ASP A 484 16.84 -17.99 61.88
CA ASP A 484 17.20 -19.10 62.78
C ASP A 484 18.34 -18.70 63.73
N ARG A 485 19.32 -17.93 63.23
CA ARG A 485 20.38 -17.34 64.06
C ARG A 485 19.81 -16.44 65.18
N MET A 486 18.78 -15.65 64.87
CA MET A 486 18.13 -14.77 65.85
C MET A 486 17.29 -15.51 66.91
N ARG A 487 16.81 -16.72 66.62
CA ARG A 487 16.04 -17.54 67.57
C ARG A 487 16.91 -18.31 68.57
N GLY A 488 18.22 -18.36 68.37
CA GLY A 488 19.13 -19.03 69.30
C GLY A 488 19.00 -20.56 69.34
N GLU A 489 18.26 -21.18 68.41
CA GLU A 489 17.93 -22.61 68.44
C GLU A 489 18.99 -23.53 67.81
N ASN A 490 20.09 -23.00 67.27
CA ASN A 490 21.25 -23.82 66.91
C ASN A 490 22.50 -22.95 66.86
N VAL A 491 23.31 -23.00 67.93
CA VAL A 491 24.67 -22.48 67.91
C VAL A 491 25.53 -23.52 67.19
N ILE A 492 25.48 -23.50 65.85
CA ILE A 492 26.51 -24.12 65.03
C ILE A 492 27.83 -23.49 65.47
N SER A 493 28.78 -24.34 65.90
CA SER A 493 30.09 -23.91 66.36
C SER A 493 30.72 -22.98 65.32
N PHE A 494 31.32 -21.87 65.77
CA PHE A 494 31.99 -20.90 64.90
C PHE A 494 33.01 -21.57 63.94
N GLY A 495 33.56 -22.73 64.32
CA GLY A 495 34.43 -23.55 63.48
C GLY A 495 33.74 -24.24 62.29
N GLU A 496 32.48 -24.63 62.41
CA GLU A 496 31.70 -25.22 61.31
C GLU A 496 31.26 -24.15 60.31
N MET A 497 30.92 -22.95 60.79
CA MET A 497 30.61 -21.80 59.91
C MET A 497 31.80 -21.43 59.02
N ARG A 498 33.01 -21.42 59.58
CA ARG A 498 34.23 -21.14 58.82
C ARG A 498 34.51 -22.20 57.74
N ARG A 499 34.22 -23.47 58.03
CA ARG A 499 34.34 -24.57 57.04
C ARG A 499 33.35 -24.41 55.90
N VAL A 500 32.10 -24.03 56.18
CA VAL A 500 31.08 -23.77 55.15
C VAL A 500 31.44 -22.55 54.30
N GLU A 501 31.99 -21.48 54.90
CA GLU A 501 32.47 -20.32 54.14
C GLU A 501 33.69 -20.66 53.27
N GLU A 502 34.64 -21.45 53.77
CA GLU A 502 35.79 -21.91 52.99
C GLU A 502 35.36 -22.83 51.82
N GLU A 503 34.38 -23.72 52.02
CA GLU A 503 33.83 -24.54 50.94
C GLU A 503 33.10 -23.71 49.89
N ARG A 504 32.31 -22.72 50.31
CA ARG A 504 31.66 -21.78 49.36
C ARG A 504 32.68 -20.96 48.57
N ALA A 505 33.76 -20.51 49.22
CA ALA A 505 34.84 -19.80 48.53
C ALA A 505 35.55 -20.70 47.51
N ARG A 506 35.75 -21.99 47.82
CA ARG A 506 36.31 -22.97 46.87
C ARG A 506 35.38 -23.22 45.69
N GLN A 507 34.09 -23.42 45.94
CA GLN A 507 33.09 -23.62 44.87
C GLN A 507 32.99 -22.39 43.96
N ALA A 508 33.02 -21.18 44.52
CA ALA A 508 33.01 -19.94 43.74
C ALA A 508 34.27 -19.79 42.87
N ALA A 509 35.45 -20.14 43.40
CA ALA A 509 36.70 -20.12 42.65
C ALA A 509 36.73 -21.17 41.53
N GLU A 510 36.16 -22.35 41.76
CA GLU A 510 36.02 -23.40 40.74
C GLU A 510 35.07 -22.99 39.62
N LEU A 511 33.96 -22.33 39.95
CA LEU A 511 33.02 -21.81 38.96
C LEU A 511 33.66 -20.73 38.08
N GLN A 512 34.44 -19.82 38.67
CA GLN A 512 35.20 -18.81 37.91
C GLN A 512 36.24 -19.45 36.99
N ARG A 513 36.92 -20.53 37.43
CA ARG A 513 37.85 -21.27 36.57
C ARG A 513 37.14 -21.91 35.38
N MET A 514 35.99 -22.55 35.59
CA MET A 514 35.21 -23.13 34.50
C MET A 514 34.74 -22.08 33.49
N GLN A 515 34.34 -20.88 33.95
CA GLN A 515 33.98 -19.78 33.07
C GLN A 515 35.17 -19.32 32.21
N LEU A 516 36.34 -19.10 32.83
CA LEU A 516 37.58 -18.74 32.12
C LEU A 516 38.03 -19.82 31.13
N GLU A 517 37.88 -21.09 31.46
CA GLU A 517 38.19 -22.19 30.55
C GLU A 517 37.19 -22.26 29.38
N GLY A 518 35.92 -21.98 29.63
CA GLY A 518 34.89 -21.84 28.60
C GLY A 518 35.23 -20.72 27.61
N GLU A 519 35.56 -19.53 28.12
CA GLU A 519 35.98 -18.39 27.28
C GLU A 519 37.21 -18.71 26.44
N ARG A 520 38.24 -19.35 27.02
CA ARG A 520 39.43 -19.77 26.27
C ARG A 520 39.10 -20.80 25.19
N ARG A 521 38.17 -21.73 25.41
CA ARG A 521 37.73 -22.68 24.37
C ARG A 521 37.05 -21.96 23.22
N TYR A 522 36.17 -21.00 23.51
CA TYR A 522 35.52 -20.19 22.47
C TYR A 522 36.53 -19.37 21.66
N GLU A 523 37.55 -18.79 22.31
CA GLU A 523 38.61 -18.07 21.59
C GLU A 523 39.41 -19.01 20.68
N LEU A 524 39.76 -20.21 21.14
CA LEU A 524 40.51 -21.19 20.35
C LEU A 524 39.68 -21.72 19.15
N GLU A 525 38.39 -22.01 19.36
CA GLU A 525 37.48 -22.41 18.27
C GLU A 525 37.28 -21.27 17.26
N GLY A 526 37.12 -20.03 17.73
CA GLY A 526 37.01 -18.85 16.88
C GLY A 526 38.28 -18.56 16.05
N LEU A 527 39.46 -18.86 16.60
CA LEU A 527 40.74 -18.80 15.86
C LEU A 527 40.86 -19.93 14.84
N GLY A 528 40.37 -21.12 15.16
CA GLY A 528 40.32 -22.26 14.23
C GLY A 528 39.44 -21.98 13.00
N LEU A 529 38.24 -21.43 13.23
CA LEU A 529 37.32 -21.02 12.16
C LEU A 529 37.91 -19.93 11.26
N ARG A 530 38.63 -18.94 11.84
CA ARG A 530 39.32 -17.91 11.06
C ARG A 530 40.41 -18.47 10.15
N ARG A 531 41.28 -19.35 10.66
CA ARG A 531 42.30 -20.02 9.82
C ARG A 531 41.68 -20.89 8.74
N GLY A 532 40.56 -21.55 9.04
CA GLY A 532 39.81 -22.34 8.05
C GLY A 532 39.31 -21.50 6.88
N LEU A 533 38.72 -20.34 7.19
CA LEU A 533 38.25 -19.38 6.19
C LEU A 533 39.40 -18.77 5.38
N GLU A 534 40.51 -18.38 6.03
CA GLU A 534 41.70 -17.88 5.33
C GLU A 534 42.28 -18.92 4.35
N GLY A 535 42.34 -20.20 4.75
CA GLY A 535 42.79 -21.28 3.86
C GLY A 535 41.81 -21.66 2.75
N GLU A 536 40.51 -21.34 2.88
CA GLU A 536 39.55 -21.47 1.77
C GLU A 536 39.66 -20.31 0.78
N ILE A 537 39.90 -19.09 1.27
CA ILE A 537 40.16 -17.91 0.44
C ILE A 537 41.43 -18.11 -0.38
N GLU A 538 42.54 -18.53 0.25
CA GLU A 538 43.79 -18.83 -0.47
C GLU A 538 43.61 -19.92 -1.53
N ARG A 539 42.83 -20.97 -1.25
CA ARG A 539 42.54 -22.02 -2.24
C ARG A 539 41.68 -21.52 -3.40
N SER A 540 40.72 -20.63 -3.14
CA SER A 540 39.92 -19.98 -4.18
C SER A 540 40.81 -19.13 -5.10
N GLU A 541 41.66 -18.29 -4.52
CA GLU A 541 42.59 -17.44 -5.29
C GLU A 541 43.58 -18.28 -6.11
N GLN A 542 44.05 -19.41 -5.57
CA GLN A 542 44.94 -20.31 -6.29
C GLN A 542 44.24 -21.03 -7.45
N PHE A 543 42.94 -21.31 -7.31
CA PHE A 543 42.12 -21.90 -8.37
C PHE A 543 41.89 -20.90 -9.51
N ASP A 544 41.57 -19.65 -9.17
CA ASP A 544 41.38 -18.56 -10.14
C ASP A 544 42.68 -18.25 -10.89
N ASN A 545 43.82 -18.22 -10.20
CA ASN A 545 45.13 -18.04 -10.84
C ASN A 545 45.51 -19.19 -11.77
N ASN A 546 45.19 -20.44 -11.42
CA ASN A 546 45.41 -21.59 -12.31
C ASN A 546 44.47 -21.61 -13.52
N ALA A 547 43.21 -21.20 -13.34
CA ALA A 547 42.27 -21.05 -14.44
C ALA A 547 42.74 -19.96 -15.42
N TYR A 548 43.24 -18.84 -14.89
CA TYR A 548 43.80 -17.75 -15.68
C TYR A 548 45.07 -18.19 -16.44
N ALA A 549 45.97 -18.93 -15.79
CA ALA A 549 47.17 -19.46 -16.44
C ALA A 549 46.85 -20.46 -17.56
N ARG A 550 45.82 -21.30 -17.40
CA ARG A 550 45.33 -22.19 -18.47
C ARG A 550 44.74 -21.42 -19.64
N ALA A 551 43.91 -20.41 -19.36
CA ALA A 551 43.34 -19.57 -20.40
C ALA A 551 44.41 -18.82 -21.20
N GLN A 552 45.49 -18.36 -20.55
CA GLN A 552 46.63 -17.76 -21.25
C GLN A 552 47.43 -18.76 -22.08
N ALA A 553 47.61 -19.99 -21.59
CA ALA A 553 48.32 -21.04 -22.33
C ALA A 553 47.53 -21.50 -23.57
N GLU A 554 46.20 -21.58 -23.49
CA GLU A 554 45.33 -21.88 -24.63
C GLU A 554 45.30 -20.75 -25.67
N MET A 555 45.50 -19.49 -25.27
CA MET A 555 45.62 -18.36 -26.20
C MET A 555 46.94 -18.29 -26.96
N LEU A 556 47.98 -18.97 -26.46
CA LEU A 556 49.33 -18.95 -27.04
C LEU A 556 49.63 -20.19 -27.91
N MET A 557 48.73 -21.17 -27.96
CA MET A 557 48.76 -22.30 -28.90
C MET A 557 47.79 -22.05 -30.05
#